data_AF-A0ABC9Y6W3-F1
#
_entry.id   AF-A0ABC9Y6W3-F1
#
_cell.length_a   1.000
_cell.length_b   1.000
_cell.length_c   1.000
_cell.angle_alpha   90.00
_cell.angle_beta   90.00
_cell.angle_gamma   90.00
#
_symmetry.space_group_name_H-M   'P 1'
#
loop_
_entity.id
_entity.type
_entity.pdbx_description
1 polymer ?
#
loop_
_entity_poly.entity_id
_entity_poly.type
_entity_poly.pdbx_seq_one_letter_code
_entity_poly.pdbx_strand_id
1 'polypeptide(L)'
;MLLCQSPSCLKGRGEQERCLKTGGKPMSLQSSKRARRGTQGNYRSVSLISIPGRVRKQLILEVISKPVEEKKVIGSDQHGFTKGKSCLTNVIAFYDGMTGWVDEGSAVDVLYLDFSKAFDTVSHNILIGKLKEVWVG
;
A
#
# COMPACT_ATOMS: atom_id res chain seq x y z
N MET A 1 -5.88 0.77 -1.21
CA MET A 1 -7.27 0.84 -0.76
C MET A 1 -7.82 -0.56 -0.91
N LEU A 2 -8.36 -1.17 0.14
CA LEU A 2 -8.94 -2.49 0.03
C LEU A 2 -10.46 -2.33 0.08
N LEU A 3 -11.13 -2.78 -0.97
CA LEU A 3 -12.58 -2.96 -1.00
C LEU A 3 -12.89 -4.33 -0.41
N CYS A 4 -13.82 -4.38 0.55
CA CYS A 4 -14.25 -5.63 1.14
C CYS A 4 -15.73 -5.84 0.81
N GLN A 5 -16.09 -7.00 0.24
CA GLN A 5 -17.48 -7.47 0.26
C GLN A 5 -17.76 -7.97 1.65
N SER A 6 -18.63 -7.28 2.38
CA SER A 6 -19.18 -7.81 3.61
C SER A 6 -20.47 -8.58 3.25
N PRO A 7 -20.50 -9.93 3.22
CA PRO A 7 -21.77 -10.62 3.21
C PRO A 7 -22.37 -10.52 4.62
N SER A 8 -23.46 -9.77 4.74
CA SER A 8 -24.35 -9.62 5.91
C SER A 8 -23.85 -8.78 7.10
N CYS A 9 -24.40 -7.57 7.24
CA CYS A 9 -24.62 -6.92 8.53
C CYS A 9 -26.05 -6.35 8.62
N LEU A 10 -26.99 -7.24 8.98
CA LEU A 10 -28.31 -6.87 9.48
C LEU A 10 -28.16 -6.35 10.93
N LYS A 11 -28.40 -5.04 11.07
CA LYS A 11 -28.98 -4.32 12.22
C LYS A 11 -28.75 -4.90 13.63
N GLY A 12 -27.85 -4.28 14.39
CA GLY A 12 -27.78 -4.37 15.86
C GLY A 12 -26.90 -3.24 16.41
N ARG A 13 -27.46 -2.39 17.28
CA ARG A 13 -26.70 -1.36 18.00
C ARG A 13 -25.76 -2.04 19.00
N GLY A 14 -24.48 -1.66 19.00
CA GLY A 14 -23.51 -2.03 20.03
C GLY A 14 -22.54 -3.12 19.59
N GLU A 15 -21.25 -2.78 19.60
CA GLU A 15 -20.08 -3.67 19.47
C GLU A 15 -20.04 -4.64 18.29
N GLN A 16 -19.26 -4.29 17.27
CA GLN A 16 -18.74 -5.29 16.34
C GLN A 16 -17.22 -5.22 16.29
N GLU A 17 -16.59 -5.81 17.30
CA GLU A 17 -15.37 -6.56 17.03
C GLU A 17 -15.75 -7.76 16.15
N ARG A 18 -15.30 -7.79 14.90
CA ARG A 18 -15.24 -9.05 14.13
C ARG A 18 -13.87 -9.20 13.48
N CYS A 19 -13.01 -9.86 14.25
CA CYS A 19 -11.89 -10.74 13.90
C CYS A 19 -11.43 -10.77 12.43
N LEU A 20 -10.34 -10.06 12.11
CA LEU A 20 -9.37 -10.56 11.14
C LEU A 20 -8.46 -11.57 11.87
N LYS A 21 -8.79 -12.86 11.81
CA LYS A 21 -7.84 -13.92 12.16
C LYS A 21 -6.81 -14.04 11.04
N THR A 22 -5.89 -13.09 10.94
CA THR A 22 -4.63 -13.32 10.23
C THR A 22 -3.67 -13.97 11.21
N GLY A 23 -3.25 -15.21 10.93
CA GLY A 23 -2.13 -15.82 11.62
C GLY A 23 -0.88 -14.95 11.42
N GLY A 24 -0.57 -14.13 12.41
CA GLY A 24 0.44 -13.08 12.34
C GLY A 24 0.08 -11.96 13.30
N LYS A 25 1.08 -11.39 13.98
CA LYS A 25 0.95 -10.45 15.11
C LYS A 25 -0.18 -9.40 14.93
N PRO A 26 -0.88 -9.01 16.01
CA PRO A 26 -1.98 -8.05 15.92
C PRO A 26 -1.53 -6.74 15.28
N MET A 27 -2.20 -6.36 14.19
CA MET A 27 -2.04 -5.07 13.55
C MET A 27 -2.67 -4.02 14.47
N SER A 28 -1.84 -3.25 15.17
CA SER A 28 -2.32 -2.18 16.04
C SER A 28 -2.98 -1.09 15.20
N LEU A 29 -4.30 -0.93 15.36
CA LEU A 29 -5.08 0.16 14.80
C LEU A 29 -4.65 1.46 15.51
N GLN A 30 -3.86 2.31 14.85
CA GLN A 30 -3.55 3.63 15.40
C GLN A 30 -4.67 4.61 15.08
N SER A 31 -5.49 4.93 16.08
CA SER A 31 -6.34 6.12 16.07
C SER A 31 -5.47 7.36 15.86
N SER A 32 -5.84 8.22 14.90
CA SER A 32 -5.17 9.49 14.63
C SER A 32 -5.01 10.31 15.91
N LYS A 33 -3.80 10.33 16.48
CA LYS A 33 -3.45 11.22 17.58
C LYS A 33 -3.37 12.64 17.03
N ARG A 34 -4.41 13.44 17.28
CA ARG A 34 -4.44 14.87 17.03
C ARG A 34 -3.18 15.50 17.67
N ALA A 35 -2.26 15.95 16.84
CA ALA A 35 -0.96 16.44 17.28
C ALA A 35 -1.13 17.63 18.24
N ARG A 36 -0.65 17.47 19.49
CA ARG A 36 -0.45 18.61 20.40
C ARG A 36 0.69 19.47 19.82
N ARG A 37 0.46 20.79 19.75
CA ARG A 37 1.48 21.77 19.34
C ARG A 37 2.68 21.63 20.29
N GLY A 38 3.79 21.06 19.79
CA GLY A 38 5.02 20.81 20.56
C GLY A 38 5.79 19.54 20.19
N THR A 39 5.25 18.62 19.38
CA THR A 39 5.97 17.40 18.98
C THR A 39 6.74 17.58 17.66
N GLN A 40 8.06 17.61 17.75
CA GLN A 40 9.03 17.79 16.66
C GLN A 40 9.21 16.53 15.77
N GLY A 41 8.16 15.70 15.60
CA GLY A 41 8.27 14.33 15.07
C GLY A 41 7.60 14.05 13.71
N ASN A 42 7.08 15.07 13.02
CA ASN A 42 6.22 14.87 11.83
C ASN A 42 6.91 15.09 10.48
N TYR A 43 8.20 15.46 10.45
CA TYR A 43 8.92 15.64 9.20
C TYR A 43 9.55 14.32 8.74
N ARG A 44 9.43 14.01 7.45
CA ARG A 44 10.23 12.96 6.82
C ARG A 44 11.60 13.55 6.50
N SER A 45 12.67 12.93 6.98
CA SER A 45 14.03 13.32 6.62
C SER A 45 14.26 13.06 5.14
N VAL A 46 14.76 14.06 4.40
CA VAL A 46 15.15 13.90 3.01
C VAL A 46 16.66 13.75 2.93
N SER A 47 17.13 12.63 2.39
CA SER A 47 18.56 12.41 2.15
C SER A 47 18.98 13.11 0.87
N LEU A 48 19.90 14.07 0.97
CA LEU A 48 20.55 14.66 -0.19
C LEU A 48 21.56 13.65 -0.76
N ILE A 49 21.39 13.27 -2.03
CA ILE A 49 22.26 12.32 -2.73
C ILE A 49 23.13 13.12 -3.71
N SER A 50 24.43 12.82 -3.75
CA SER A 50 25.35 13.43 -4.72
C SER A 50 24.95 13.11 -6.17
N ILE A 51 25.41 13.92 -7.13
CA ILE A 51 25.14 13.68 -8.56
C ILE A 51 25.55 12.25 -9.00
N PRO A 52 26.76 11.75 -8.66
CA PRO A 52 27.12 10.37 -8.97
C PRO A 52 26.21 9.33 -8.29
N GLY A 53 25.77 9.60 -7.05
CA GLY A 53 24.83 8.73 -6.33
C GLY A 53 23.46 8.68 -7.00
N ARG A 54 22.98 9.79 -7.55
CA ARG A 54 21.72 9.85 -8.31
C ARG A 54 21.80 9.04 -9.59
N VAL A 55 22.92 9.13 -10.32
CA VAL A 55 23.18 8.31 -11.51
C VAL A 55 23.21 6.83 -11.18
N ARG A 56 23.95 6.43 -10.14
CA ARG A 56 23.99 5.03 -9.67
C ARG A 56 22.60 4.51 -9.32
N LYS A 57 21.82 5.29 -8.56
CA LYS A 57 20.45 4.92 -8.18
C LYS A 57 19.56 4.70 -9.40
N GLN A 58 19.69 5.55 -10.41
CA GLN A 58 18.91 5.42 -11.65
C GLN A 58 19.26 4.14 -12.41
N LEU A 59 20.55 3.81 -12.54
CA LEU A 59 21.00 2.57 -13.16
C LEU A 59 20.48 1.34 -12.41
N ILE A 60 20.57 1.33 -11.07
CA ILE A 60 20.05 0.23 -10.25
C ILE A 60 18.53 0.08 -10.44
N LEU A 61 17.80 1.18 -10.49
CA LEU A 61 16.36 1.17 -10.72
C LEU A 61 16.01 0.55 -12.07
N GLU A 62 16.70 0.95 -13.14
CA GLU A 62 16.47 0.40 -14.48
C GLU A 62 16.74 -1.11 -14.56
N VAL A 63 17.79 -1.55 -13.88
CA VAL A 63 18.17 -2.97 -13.81
C VAL A 63 17.11 -3.79 -13.04
N ILE A 64 16.54 -3.26 -11.96
CA ILE A 64 15.50 -3.93 -11.15
C ILE A 64 14.12 -3.87 -11.81
N SER A 65 13.75 -2.78 -12.48
CA SER A 65 12.42 -2.61 -13.05
C SER A 65 12.11 -3.61 -14.16
N LYS A 66 13.09 -3.96 -14.99
CA LYS A 66 12.90 -4.92 -16.10
C LYS A 66 12.33 -6.27 -15.66
N PRO A 67 12.98 -7.04 -14.77
CA PRO A 67 12.46 -8.34 -14.34
C PRO A 67 11.16 -8.23 -13.54
N VAL A 68 10.95 -7.13 -12.81
CA VAL A 68 9.71 -6.87 -12.07
C VAL A 68 8.51 -6.72 -13.02
N GLU A 69 8.71 -6.02 -14.14
CA GLU A 69 7.68 -5.84 -15.18
C GLU A 69 7.44 -7.15 -15.97
N GLU A 70 8.51 -7.84 -16.38
CA GLU A 70 8.43 -9.09 -17.16
C GLU A 70 7.71 -10.21 -16.40
N LYS A 71 8.03 -10.37 -15.12
CA LYS A 71 7.43 -11.40 -14.25
C LYS A 71 6.08 -11.00 -13.67
N LYS A 72 5.57 -9.79 -14.00
CA LYS A 72 4.29 -9.25 -13.49
C LYS A 72 4.17 -9.37 -11.96
N VAL A 73 5.27 -9.10 -11.24
CA VAL A 73 5.33 -9.22 -9.77
C VAL A 73 4.36 -8.23 -9.11
N ILE A 74 4.14 -7.09 -9.77
CA ILE A 74 3.24 -6.03 -9.32
C ILE A 74 1.82 -6.31 -9.86
N GLY A 75 0.84 -6.35 -8.96
CA GLY A 75 -0.57 -6.56 -9.32
C GLY A 75 -1.12 -5.47 -10.24
N SER A 76 -2.14 -5.82 -11.03
CA SER A 76 -2.84 -4.89 -11.93
C SER A 76 -3.44 -3.69 -11.22
N ASP A 77 -3.78 -3.83 -9.94
CA ASP A 77 -4.46 -2.79 -9.16
C ASP A 77 -3.48 -1.89 -8.40
N GLN A 78 -2.17 -2.17 -8.52
CA GLN A 78 -1.16 -1.25 -8.02
C GLN A 78 -0.92 -0.15 -9.05
N HIS A 79 -1.24 1.09 -8.67
CA HIS A 79 -1.01 2.29 -9.48
C HIS A 79 0.22 3.08 -9.04
N GLY A 80 0.60 2.98 -7.75
CA GLY A 80 1.78 3.66 -7.22
C GLY A 80 3.07 3.08 -7.82
N PHE A 81 4.00 3.97 -8.19
CA PHE A 81 5.32 3.63 -8.75
C PHE A 81 5.28 2.70 -9.98
N THR A 82 4.16 2.66 -10.71
CA THR A 82 3.97 1.81 -11.89
C THR A 82 3.91 2.66 -13.15
N LYS A 83 4.69 2.29 -14.17
CA LYS A 83 4.73 3.02 -15.44
C LYS A 83 3.34 3.00 -16.11
N GLY A 84 2.92 4.15 -16.63
CA GLY A 84 1.62 4.28 -17.32
C GLY A 84 0.40 4.36 -16.40
N LYS A 85 0.56 4.33 -15.08
CA LYS A 85 -0.52 4.51 -14.10
C LYS A 85 -0.31 5.79 -13.30
N SER A 86 -1.41 6.41 -12.89
CA SER A 86 -1.41 7.66 -12.15
C SER A 86 -2.39 7.61 -10.97
N CYS A 87 -2.37 8.64 -10.13
CA CYS A 87 -3.38 8.80 -9.08
C CYS A 87 -4.79 8.91 -9.67
N LEU A 88 -4.93 9.56 -10.83
CA LEU A 88 -6.21 9.68 -11.51
C LEU A 88 -6.72 8.31 -11.97
N THR A 89 -5.88 7.49 -12.63
CA THR A 89 -6.32 6.17 -13.08
C THR A 89 -6.65 5.24 -11.91
N ASN A 90 -5.97 5.42 -10.76
CA ASN A 90 -6.27 4.69 -9.53
C ASN A 90 -7.67 5.03 -9.00
N VAL A 91 -7.99 6.33 -8.96
CA VAL A 91 -9.29 6.80 -8.50
C VAL A 91 -10.39 6.34 -9.44
N ILE A 92 -10.18 6.44 -10.75
CA ILE A 92 -11.15 5.95 -11.75
C ILE A 92 -11.41 4.45 -11.58
N ALA A 93 -10.36 3.62 -11.54
CA ALA A 93 -10.49 2.17 -11.37
C ALA A 93 -11.19 1.81 -10.05
N PHE A 94 -10.91 2.56 -8.98
CA PHE A 94 -11.58 2.39 -7.70
C PHE A 94 -13.09 2.71 -7.78
N TYR A 95 -13.44 3.86 -8.36
CA TYR A 95 -14.85 4.24 -8.51
C TYR A 95 -15.61 3.29 -9.42
N ASP A 96 -15.02 2.88 -10.54
CA ASP A 96 -15.62 1.94 -11.49
C ASP A 96 -15.97 0.59 -10.82
N GLY A 97 -15.03 0.05 -10.04
CA GLY A 97 -15.27 -1.15 -9.24
C GLY A 97 -16.34 -0.92 -8.17
N MET A 98 -16.31 0.20 -7.46
CA MET A 98 -17.32 0.52 -6.44
C MET A 98 -18.72 0.69 -7.05
N THR A 99 -18.85 1.39 -8.17
CA THR A 99 -20.15 1.66 -8.81
C THR A 99 -20.77 0.38 -9.33
N GLY A 100 -19.98 -0.53 -9.93
CA GLY A 100 -20.52 -1.82 -10.39
C GLY A 100 -21.18 -2.61 -9.26
N TRP A 101 -20.65 -2.51 -8.05
CA TRP A 101 -21.14 -3.28 -6.90
C TRP A 101 -22.35 -2.61 -6.27
N VAL A 102 -22.37 -1.27 -6.25
CA VAL A 102 -23.54 -0.50 -5.84
C VAL A 102 -24.71 -0.74 -6.80
N ASP A 103 -24.45 -0.80 -8.11
CA ASP A 103 -25.46 -1.04 -9.14
C ASP A 103 -26.06 -2.46 -9.03
N GLU A 104 -25.27 -3.44 -8.57
CA GLU A 104 -25.73 -4.79 -8.22
C GLU A 104 -26.52 -4.84 -6.89
N GLY A 105 -26.67 -3.72 -6.19
CA GLY A 105 -27.36 -3.63 -4.90
C GLY A 105 -26.53 -4.16 -3.72
N SER A 106 -25.22 -4.36 -3.90
CA SER A 106 -24.32 -4.82 -2.85
C SER A 106 -23.95 -3.69 -1.89
N ALA A 107 -23.82 -4.00 -0.60
CA ALA A 107 -23.23 -3.09 0.37
C ALA A 107 -21.70 -3.05 0.18
N VAL A 108 -21.13 -1.83 0.15
CA VAL A 108 -19.70 -1.62 -0.06
C VAL A 108 -19.10 -0.87 1.12
N ASP A 109 -18.08 -1.47 1.73
CA ASP A 109 -17.24 -0.84 2.76
C ASP A 109 -15.82 -0.60 2.22
N VAL A 110 -15.25 0.57 2.54
CA VAL A 110 -13.93 0.99 2.06
C VAL A 110 -12.94 1.07 3.21
N LEU A 111 -11.85 0.30 3.14
CA LEU A 111 -10.77 0.34 4.11
C LEU A 111 -9.54 1.09 3.58
N TYR A 112 -9.17 2.14 4.29
CA TYR A 112 -7.94 2.89 4.06
C TYR A 112 -6.85 2.42 5.02
N LEU A 113 -5.74 1.95 4.45
CA LEU A 113 -4.55 1.51 5.20
C LEU A 113 -3.35 2.36 4.78
N ASP A 114 -2.56 2.78 5.76
CA ASP A 114 -1.30 3.48 5.53
C ASP A 114 -0.21 2.96 6.47
N PHE A 115 1.02 2.90 5.96
CA PHE A 115 2.18 2.43 6.71
C PHE A 115 2.90 3.61 7.38
N SER A 116 2.97 3.56 8.71
CA SER A 116 3.80 4.50 9.48
C SER A 116 5.27 4.37 9.08
N LYS A 117 5.87 5.47 8.59
CA LYS A 117 7.29 5.52 8.17
C LYS A 117 7.68 4.39 7.20
N ALA A 118 6.81 4.06 6.23
CA ALA A 118 6.95 2.95 5.30
C ALA A 118 8.41 2.65 4.84
N PHE A 119 9.12 3.64 4.29
CA PHE A 119 10.48 3.48 3.77
C PHE A 119 11.55 3.24 4.85
N ASP A 120 11.36 3.77 6.06
CA ASP A 120 12.29 3.59 7.18
C ASP A 120 12.08 2.23 7.87
N THR A 121 10.89 1.64 7.72
CA THR A 121 10.49 0.39 8.38
C THR A 121 10.78 -0.87 7.56
N VAL A 122 11.22 -0.74 6.30
CA VAL A 122 11.48 -1.91 5.45
C VAL A 122 12.72 -2.66 5.93
N SER A 123 12.58 -3.94 6.27
CA SER A 123 13.71 -4.80 6.62
C SER A 123 14.57 -5.10 5.38
N HIS A 124 15.87 -4.80 5.47
CA HIS A 124 16.83 -5.08 4.39
C HIS A 124 16.90 -6.57 4.04
N ASN A 125 16.83 -7.47 5.03
CA ASN A 125 16.90 -8.92 4.80
C ASN A 125 15.69 -9.41 3.99
N ILE A 126 14.49 -8.93 4.33
CA ILE A 126 13.26 -9.27 3.61
C ILE A 126 13.29 -8.72 2.19
N LEU A 127 13.71 -7.46 2.02
CA LEU A 127 13.81 -6.82 0.71
C LEU A 127 14.78 -7.56 -0.22
N ILE A 128 15.97 -7.91 0.28
CA ILE A 128 16.98 -8.66 -0.48
C ILE A 128 16.46 -10.06 -0.83
N GLY A 129 15.78 -10.73 0.11
CA GLY A 129 15.14 -12.03 -0.15
C GLY A 129 14.12 -11.96 -1.29
N LYS A 130 13.23 -10.97 -1.26
CA LYS A 130 12.24 -10.71 -2.31
C LYS A 130 12.88 -10.40 -3.66
N LEU A 131 13.95 -9.61 -3.68
CA LEU A 131 14.69 -9.34 -4.92
C LEU A 131 15.30 -10.64 -5.48
N LYS A 132 15.91 -11.49 -4.65
CA LYS A 132 16.47 -12.77 -5.13
C LYS A 132 15.41 -13.67 -5.79
N GLU A 133 14.20 -13.74 -5.23
CA GLU A 133 13.08 -14.49 -5.82
C GLU A 133 12.74 -13.99 -7.24
N VAL A 134 12.71 -12.65 -7.43
CA VAL A 134 12.42 -12.04 -8.74
C VAL A 134 13.58 -12.20 -9.73
N TRP A 135 14.82 -12.31 -9.26
CA TRP A 135 16.01 -12.34 -10.12
C TRP A 135 16.47 -13.75 -10.51
N VAL A 136 16.33 -14.73 -9.62
CA VAL A 136 16.85 -16.10 -9.81
C VAL A 136 15.80 -17.05 -10.39
N GLY A 137 14.51 -16.71 -10.27
CA GLY A 137 13.42 -17.51 -10.87
C GLY A 137 13.34 -17.45 -12.38
#